data_AF-A0A7C1ELQ2-F1
#
_entry.id   AF-A0A7C1ELQ2-F1
#
_cell.length_a   1.000
_cell.length_b   1.000
_cell.length_c   1.000
_cell.angle_alpha   90.00
_cell.angle_beta   90.00
_cell.angle_gamma   90.00
#
_symmetry.space_group_name_H-M   'P 1'
#
loop_
_entity.id
_entity.type
_entity.pdbx_description
1 polymer ?
#
loop_
_entity_poly.entity_id
_entity_poly.type
_entity_poly.pdbx_seq_one_letter_code
_entity_poly.pdbx_strand_id
1 'polypeptide(L)'
;MADVKEMISALGLTDEIHWDIALYVLFFLNLILMSLQSGSSAFGALLSIVILVSIVLDKTRAFGYMLDPGPYGPTRCHEEIFLGTYLIRVAMFALPLTIAGMTKNGKARGLGILTGIAGGAYMFIRWYMEQRDVTTKDLTCAYLFTTFALQNVGVILVIARLYWRENLHLGTVYRDIPVTVTRDLAAHDVEVEIA
;
A
#
# COMPACT_ATOMS: atom_id res chain seq x y z
N MET A 1 -13.09 1.40 17.96
CA MET A 1 -12.56 2.54 18.76
C MET A 1 -11.31 2.16 19.54
N ALA A 2 -11.22 0.95 20.09
CA ALA A 2 -9.99 0.44 20.72
C ALA A 2 -8.81 0.40 19.73
N ASP A 3 -9.04 -0.15 18.53
CA ASP A 3 -7.99 -0.31 17.50
C ASP A 3 -7.38 1.03 17.06
N VAL A 4 -8.22 2.07 16.91
CA VAL A 4 -7.77 3.43 16.57
C VAL A 4 -6.92 4.02 17.70
N LYS A 5 -7.28 3.77 18.97
CA LYS A 5 -6.49 4.21 20.13
C LYS A 5 -5.12 3.51 20.16
N GLU A 6 -5.08 2.23 19.82
CA GLU A 6 -3.82 1.47 19.72
C GLU A 6 -2.94 1.98 18.58
N MET A 7 -3.51 2.22 17.40
CA MET A 7 -2.78 2.84 16.28
C MET A 7 -2.20 4.22 16.65
N ILE A 8 -2.97 5.05 17.36
CA ILE A 8 -2.49 6.37 17.84
C ILE A 8 -1.37 6.18 18.86
N SER A 9 -1.48 5.20 19.77
CA SER A 9 -0.41 4.93 20.73
C SER A 9 0.88 4.44 20.05
N ALA A 10 0.74 3.69 18.95
CA ALA A 10 1.85 3.23 18.12
C ALA A 10 2.53 4.36 17.33
N LEU A 11 1.95 5.58 17.29
CA LEU A 11 2.65 6.76 16.75
C LEU A 11 3.76 7.27 17.67
N GLY A 12 3.79 6.86 18.94
CA GLY A 12 4.87 7.17 19.87
C GLY A 12 6.09 6.25 19.69
N LEU A 13 7.08 6.43 20.57
CA LEU A 13 8.18 5.47 20.74
C LEU A 13 7.64 4.22 21.43
N THR A 14 7.89 3.08 20.82
CA THR A 14 7.54 1.74 21.29
C THR A 14 8.78 1.02 21.84
N ASP A 15 8.61 -0.22 22.30
CA ASP A 15 9.73 -1.07 22.73
C ASP A 15 10.72 -1.38 21.59
N GLU A 16 10.31 -1.17 20.33
CA GLU A 16 11.13 -1.32 19.13
C GLU A 16 11.71 0.02 18.65
N ILE A 17 12.37 0.73 19.58
CA ILE A 17 12.91 2.08 19.36
C ILE A 17 13.77 2.24 18.10
N HIS A 18 14.51 1.19 17.72
CA HIS A 18 15.37 1.21 16.54
C HIS A 18 14.56 1.29 15.23
N TRP A 19 13.42 0.60 15.15
CA TRP A 19 12.53 0.68 14.00
C TRP A 19 11.78 2.01 13.95
N ASP A 20 11.37 2.51 15.10
CA ASP A 20 10.68 3.79 15.20
C ASP A 20 11.57 4.93 14.69
N ILE A 21 12.83 4.98 15.16
CA ILE A 21 13.81 5.95 14.70
C ILE A 21 14.05 5.82 13.19
N ALA A 22 14.20 4.60 12.66
CA ALA A 22 14.40 4.37 11.24
C ALA A 22 13.23 4.92 10.40
N LEU A 23 11.99 4.62 10.81
CA LEU A 23 10.79 5.10 10.14
C LEU A 23 10.64 6.63 10.21
N TYR A 24 10.96 7.26 11.36
CA TYR A 24 10.97 8.72 11.43
C TYR A 24 12.02 9.35 10.52
N VAL A 25 13.24 8.79 10.48
CA VAL A 25 14.28 9.26 9.57
C VAL A 25 13.80 9.17 8.11
N LEU A 26 13.24 8.03 7.71
CA LEU A 26 12.65 7.86 6.38
C LEU A 26 11.51 8.85 6.13
N PHE A 27 10.65 9.09 7.11
CA PHE A 27 9.56 10.04 7.02
C PHE A 27 10.06 11.46 6.74
N PHE A 28 11.01 11.95 7.54
CA PHE A 28 11.57 13.28 7.38
C PHE A 28 12.34 13.44 6.06
N LEU A 29 13.13 12.44 5.66
CA LEU A 29 13.84 12.50 4.39
C LEU A 29 12.86 12.55 3.20
N ASN A 30 11.76 11.79 3.25
CA ASN A 30 10.72 11.82 2.21
C ASN A 30 9.87 13.11 2.25
N LEU A 31 9.70 13.72 3.42
CA LEU A 31 9.02 15.01 3.57
C LEU A 31 9.85 16.15 2.96
N ILE A 32 11.18 16.11 3.16
CA ILE A 32 12.11 17.03 2.47
C ILE A 32 12.09 16.76 0.97
N LEU A 33 12.11 15.49 0.54
CA LEU A 33 12.01 15.13 -0.87
C LEU A 33 10.74 15.69 -1.51
N MET A 34 9.59 15.53 -0.85
CA MET A 34 8.31 16.09 -1.30
C MET A 34 8.38 17.62 -1.44
N SER A 35 8.98 18.30 -0.45
CA SER A 35 9.15 19.75 -0.46
C SER A 35 10.08 20.24 -1.58
N LEU A 36 11.03 19.41 -2.01
CA LEU A 36 11.89 19.72 -3.16
C LEU A 36 11.20 19.45 -4.52
N GLN A 37 10.12 18.67 -4.53
CA GLN A 37 9.29 18.41 -5.72
C GLN A 37 8.10 19.37 -5.84
N SER A 38 7.73 20.07 -4.77
CA SER A 38 6.57 20.98 -4.78
C SER A 38 6.81 22.09 -5.80
N GLY A 39 6.08 22.03 -6.92
CA GLY A 39 6.18 22.97 -8.04
C GLY A 39 6.77 22.39 -9.33
N SER A 40 7.38 21.20 -9.33
CA SER A 40 8.01 20.63 -10.55
C SER A 40 7.26 19.49 -11.21
N SER A 41 6.49 18.68 -10.47
CA SER A 41 5.74 17.55 -11.02
C SER A 41 4.62 17.07 -10.08
N ALA A 42 3.37 17.12 -10.56
CA ALA A 42 2.21 16.62 -9.82
C ALA A 42 2.31 15.10 -9.54
N PHE A 43 2.86 14.33 -10.49
CA PHE A 43 3.07 12.91 -10.32
C PHE A 43 4.15 12.60 -9.27
N GLY A 44 5.24 13.38 -9.25
CA GLY A 44 6.28 13.24 -8.23
C GLY A 44 5.75 13.51 -6.83
N ALA A 45 4.90 14.53 -6.67
CA ALA A 45 4.23 14.82 -5.40
C ALA A 45 3.28 13.69 -4.97
N LEU A 46 2.50 13.11 -5.91
CA LEU A 46 1.63 11.97 -5.62
C LEU A 46 2.44 10.76 -5.11
N LEU A 47 3.55 10.44 -5.77
CA LEU A 47 4.44 9.35 -5.32
C LEU A 47 5.00 9.64 -3.93
N SER A 48 5.40 10.88 -3.65
CA SER A 48 5.85 11.28 -2.30
C SER A 48 4.77 11.09 -1.24
N ILE A 49 3.51 11.43 -1.54
CA ILE A 49 2.38 11.20 -0.62
C ILE A 49 2.21 9.71 -0.35
N VAL A 50 2.26 8.86 -1.40
CA VAL A 50 2.15 7.41 -1.24
C VAL A 50 3.26 6.88 -0.32
N ILE A 51 4.50 7.33 -0.48
CA ILE A 51 5.62 6.93 0.39
C ILE A 51 5.36 7.34 1.85
N LEU A 52 4.95 8.59 2.09
CA LEU A 52 4.68 9.09 3.45
C LEU A 52 3.55 8.30 4.11
N VAL A 53 2.48 8.01 3.37
CA VAL A 53 1.38 7.16 3.86
C VAL A 53 1.87 5.75 4.15
N SER A 54 2.67 5.15 3.27
CA SER A 54 3.27 3.83 3.50
C SER A 54 4.08 3.79 4.79
N ILE A 55 4.89 4.81 5.07
CA ILE A 55 5.68 4.91 6.31
C ILE A 55 4.78 4.97 7.54
N VAL A 56 3.71 5.77 7.49
CA VAL A 56 2.73 5.85 8.59
C VAL A 56 2.02 4.52 8.80
N LEU A 57 1.56 3.86 7.73
CA LEU A 57 0.89 2.56 7.80
C LEU A 57 1.78 1.49 8.43
N ASP A 58 3.08 1.47 8.08
CA ASP A 58 4.04 0.54 8.69
C ASP A 58 4.29 0.88 10.16
N LYS A 59 4.46 2.18 10.51
CA LYS A 59 4.68 2.64 11.89
C LYS A 59 3.51 2.30 12.81
N THR A 60 2.29 2.51 12.36
CA THR A 60 1.09 2.27 13.18
C THR A 60 0.66 0.80 13.19
N ARG A 61 1.40 -0.09 12.52
CA ARG A 61 1.02 -1.50 12.29
C ARG A 61 -0.40 -1.61 11.73
N ALA A 62 -0.76 -0.69 10.83
CA ALA A 62 -2.15 -0.43 10.46
C ALA A 62 -2.86 -1.69 9.94
N PHE A 63 -2.18 -2.51 9.14
CA PHE A 63 -2.78 -3.71 8.58
C PHE A 63 -3.11 -4.75 9.65
N GLY A 64 -2.30 -4.86 10.70
CA GLY A 64 -2.57 -5.77 11.81
C GLY A 64 -3.82 -5.41 12.62
N TYR A 65 -4.14 -4.12 12.68
CA TYR A 65 -5.30 -3.61 13.43
C TYR A 65 -6.55 -3.37 12.57
N MET A 66 -6.37 -3.13 11.26
CA MET A 66 -7.47 -2.91 10.32
C MET A 66 -8.03 -4.22 9.75
N LEU A 67 -7.23 -5.29 9.75
CA LEU A 67 -7.60 -6.59 9.22
C LEU A 67 -7.77 -7.57 10.37
N ASP A 68 -8.66 -8.56 10.20
CA ASP A 68 -8.81 -9.63 11.17
C ASP A 68 -7.52 -10.47 11.21
N PRO A 69 -6.74 -10.44 12.32
CA PRO A 69 -5.48 -11.16 12.41
C PRO A 69 -5.69 -12.67 12.65
N GLY A 70 -6.95 -13.11 12.82
CA GLY A 70 -7.32 -14.51 13.01
C GLY A 70 -6.67 -15.10 14.27
N PRO A 71 -5.89 -16.19 14.15
CA PRO A 71 -5.26 -16.83 15.30
C PRO A 71 -4.00 -16.09 15.81
N TYR A 72 -3.55 -15.05 15.10
CA TYR A 72 -2.34 -14.30 15.44
C TYR A 72 -2.69 -12.98 16.15
N GLY A 73 -1.72 -12.41 16.87
CA GLY A 73 -1.83 -11.04 17.37
C GLY A 73 -1.69 -10.02 16.23
N PRO A 74 -2.27 -8.80 16.39
CA PRO A 74 -2.25 -7.75 15.35
C PRO A 74 -0.82 -7.37 14.93
N THR A 75 0.08 -7.24 15.90
CA THR A 75 1.51 -6.97 15.66
C THR A 75 2.16 -8.00 14.75
N ARG A 76 2.00 -9.29 15.09
CA ARG A 76 2.58 -10.40 14.32
C ARG A 76 1.98 -10.50 12.93
N CYS A 77 0.66 -10.27 12.82
CA CYS A 77 -0.02 -10.22 11.54
C CYS A 77 0.59 -9.16 10.62
N HIS A 78 0.80 -7.94 11.11
CA HIS A 78 1.40 -6.85 10.33
C HIS A 78 2.86 -7.12 9.98
N GLU A 79 3.69 -7.52 10.95
CA GLU A 79 5.14 -7.52 10.80
C GLU A 79 5.67 -8.75 10.05
N GLU A 80 5.15 -9.94 10.37
CA GLU A 80 5.71 -11.19 9.89
C GLU A 80 4.90 -11.76 8.71
N ILE A 81 3.57 -11.61 8.77
CA ILE A 81 2.67 -12.46 7.99
C ILE A 81 2.07 -11.73 6.79
N PHE A 82 1.71 -10.46 6.94
CA PHE A 82 0.91 -9.77 5.92
C PHE A 82 1.73 -9.31 4.71
N LEU A 83 1.40 -9.85 3.52
CA LEU A 83 2.03 -9.49 2.25
C LEU A 83 1.93 -7.98 1.93
N GLY A 84 0.84 -7.31 2.32
CA GLY A 84 0.70 -5.88 2.07
C GLY A 84 1.74 -5.03 2.82
N THR A 85 2.21 -5.48 3.99
CA THR A 85 3.32 -4.84 4.71
C THR A 85 4.60 -4.89 3.88
N TYR A 86 4.86 -6.03 3.22
CA TYR A 86 6.00 -6.13 2.31
C TYR A 86 5.87 -5.17 1.12
N LEU A 87 4.68 -5.08 0.51
CA LEU A 87 4.44 -4.16 -0.61
C LEU A 87 4.66 -2.69 -0.25
N ILE A 88 4.22 -2.25 0.95
CA ILE A 88 4.48 -0.86 1.38
C ILE A 88 5.96 -0.63 1.66
N ARG A 89 6.70 -1.61 2.20
CA ARG A 89 8.17 -1.51 2.39
C ARG A 89 8.91 -1.46 1.06
N VAL A 90 8.47 -2.24 0.07
CA VAL A 90 8.96 -2.14 -1.32
C VAL A 90 8.68 -0.76 -1.89
N ALA A 91 7.51 -0.17 -1.64
CA ALA A 91 7.19 1.18 -2.07
C ALA A 91 8.13 2.24 -1.45
N MET A 92 8.49 2.10 -0.16
CA MET A 92 9.46 2.96 0.51
C MET A 92 10.86 2.90 -0.12
N PHE A 93 11.22 1.78 -0.74
CA PHE A 93 12.47 1.61 -1.49
C PHE A 93 12.36 2.16 -2.92
N ALA A 94 11.38 1.69 -3.68
CA ALA A 94 11.32 1.87 -5.13
C ALA A 94 10.85 3.27 -5.53
N LEU A 95 9.84 3.81 -4.86
CA LEU A 95 9.22 5.08 -5.27
C LEU A 95 10.16 6.29 -5.15
N PRO A 96 11.00 6.42 -4.11
CA PRO A 96 11.97 7.51 -4.07
C PRO A 96 13.01 7.43 -5.20
N LEU A 97 13.40 6.22 -5.62
CA LEU A 97 14.28 6.00 -6.77
C LEU A 97 13.59 6.37 -8.09
N THR A 98 12.30 6.05 -8.23
CA THR A 98 11.49 6.51 -9.37
C THR A 98 11.45 8.03 -9.43
N ILE A 99 11.20 8.71 -8.30
CA ILE A 99 11.24 10.18 -8.23
C ILE A 99 12.62 10.72 -8.64
N ALA A 100 13.70 10.09 -8.17
CA ALA A 100 15.06 10.49 -8.52
C ALA A 100 15.36 10.35 -10.02
N GLY A 101 14.86 9.28 -10.65
CA GLY A 101 15.01 9.05 -12.10
C GLY A 101 14.22 10.05 -12.94
N MET A 102 13.08 10.53 -12.44
CA MET A 102 12.20 11.46 -13.17
C MET A 102 12.56 12.93 -12.98
N THR A 103 13.13 13.30 -11.83
CA THR A 103 13.37 14.70 -11.49
C THR A 103 14.59 15.29 -12.23
N LYS A 104 14.46 16.55 -12.65
CA LYS A 104 15.56 17.34 -13.23
C LYS A 104 16.36 18.11 -12.16
N ASN A 105 15.81 18.24 -10.95
CA ASN A 105 16.46 18.93 -9.84
C ASN A 105 17.55 18.02 -9.22
N GLY A 106 18.82 18.40 -9.36
CA GLY A 106 19.94 17.61 -8.85
C GLY A 106 19.89 17.35 -7.34
N LYS A 107 19.38 18.31 -6.54
CA LYS A 107 19.22 18.15 -5.08
C LYS A 107 18.14 17.12 -4.77
N ALA A 108 17.01 17.20 -5.46
CA ALA A 108 15.92 16.24 -5.29
C ALA A 108 16.30 14.84 -5.78
N ARG A 109 17.10 14.75 -6.85
CA ARG A 109 17.66 13.48 -7.33
C ARG A 109 18.58 12.84 -6.30
N GLY A 110 19.55 13.59 -5.79
CA GLY A 110 20.47 13.08 -4.77
C GLY A 110 19.74 12.61 -3.51
N LEU A 111 18.77 13.41 -3.04
CA LEU A 111 17.95 13.04 -1.90
C LEU A 111 17.09 11.81 -2.19
N GLY A 112 16.46 11.72 -3.37
CA GLY A 112 15.65 10.57 -3.80
C GLY A 112 16.43 9.25 -3.84
N ILE A 113 17.69 9.30 -4.30
CA ILE A 113 18.61 8.15 -4.25
C ILE A 113 18.91 7.76 -2.81
N LEU A 114 19.28 8.73 -1.96
CA LEU A 114 19.58 8.48 -0.55
C LEU A 114 18.38 7.88 0.19
N THR A 115 17.20 8.47 0.03
CA THR A 115 15.94 7.96 0.62
C THR A 115 15.61 6.56 0.11
N GLY A 116 15.81 6.31 -1.19
CA GLY A 116 15.55 5.01 -1.78
C GLY A 116 16.46 3.95 -1.17
N ILE A 117 17.77 4.19 -1.11
CA ILE A 117 18.73 3.27 -0.49
C ILE A 117 18.40 3.04 0.99
N ALA A 118 18.07 4.09 1.74
CA ALA A 118 17.68 3.96 3.15
C ALA A 118 16.40 3.13 3.31
N GLY A 119 15.39 3.35 2.46
CA GLY A 119 14.16 2.55 2.44
C GLY A 119 14.41 1.09 2.05
N GLY A 120 15.34 0.85 1.13
CA GLY A 120 15.80 -0.48 0.75
C GLY A 120 16.50 -1.20 1.89
N ALA A 121 17.41 -0.53 2.59
CA ALA A 121 18.07 -1.07 3.77
C ALA A 121 17.04 -1.45 4.85
N TYR A 122 16.08 -0.55 5.13
CA TYR A 122 15.00 -0.83 6.06
C TYR A 122 14.17 -2.06 5.62
N MET A 123 13.72 -2.11 4.37
CA MET A 123 12.97 -3.25 3.82
C MET A 123 13.73 -4.57 3.94
N PHE A 124 15.00 -4.61 3.53
CA PHE A 124 15.80 -5.83 3.53
C PHE A 124 16.13 -6.33 4.94
N ILE A 125 16.45 -5.43 5.87
CA ILE A 125 16.75 -5.84 7.25
C ILE A 125 15.47 -6.37 7.92
N ARG A 126 14.34 -5.68 7.78
CA ARG A 126 13.05 -6.15 8.31
C ARG A 126 12.66 -7.50 7.71
N TRP A 127 12.78 -7.66 6.39
CA TRP A 127 12.52 -8.94 5.73
C TRP A 127 13.42 -10.05 6.29
N TYR A 128 14.70 -9.79 6.46
CA TYR A 128 15.66 -10.78 6.96
C TYR A 128 15.40 -11.18 8.41
N MET A 129 15.03 -10.23 9.28
CA MET A 129 14.84 -10.46 10.72
C MET A 129 13.45 -11.02 11.06
N GLU A 130 12.40 -10.62 10.33
CA GLU A 130 11.01 -10.91 10.71
C GLU A 130 10.32 -11.89 9.77
N GLN A 131 10.57 -11.82 8.46
CA GLN A 131 9.74 -12.48 7.46
C GLN A 131 10.39 -13.68 6.76
N ARG A 132 11.72 -13.81 6.88
CA ARG A 132 12.49 -14.84 6.15
C ARG A 132 12.02 -16.26 6.44
N ASP A 133 11.69 -16.56 7.69
CA ASP A 133 11.38 -17.91 8.16
C ASP A 133 9.87 -18.17 8.29
N VAL A 134 9.03 -17.25 7.79
CA VAL A 134 7.57 -17.38 7.80
C VAL A 134 7.13 -18.34 6.70
N THR A 135 6.33 -19.34 7.05
CA THR A 135 5.88 -20.36 6.09
C THR A 135 4.91 -19.75 5.08
N THR A 136 5.05 -20.07 3.79
CA THR A 136 4.21 -19.55 2.69
C THR A 136 2.70 -19.82 2.85
N LYS A 137 2.33 -20.79 3.69
CA LYS A 137 0.95 -21.09 4.07
C LYS A 137 0.33 -20.02 4.98
N ASP A 138 1.16 -19.32 5.74
CA ASP A 138 0.74 -18.26 6.66
C ASP A 138 0.77 -16.89 5.97
N LEU A 139 1.70 -16.68 5.01
CA LEU A 139 1.89 -15.42 4.24
C LEU A 139 0.61 -14.87 3.59
N THR A 140 -0.36 -15.74 3.35
CA THR A 140 -1.68 -15.36 2.92
C THR A 140 -2.64 -15.54 4.09
N CYS A 141 -3.08 -14.44 4.70
CA CYS A 141 -4.47 -14.35 5.13
C CYS A 141 -5.35 -14.56 3.88
N ALA A 142 -5.52 -15.82 3.47
CA ALA A 142 -5.91 -16.25 2.13
C ALA A 142 -7.30 -15.74 1.69
N TYR A 143 -8.11 -15.31 2.65
CA TYR A 143 -9.43 -14.75 2.41
C TYR A 143 -9.44 -13.25 2.09
N LEU A 144 -8.45 -12.49 2.54
CA LEU A 144 -8.51 -11.02 2.47
C LEU A 144 -7.74 -10.46 1.26
N PHE A 145 -6.60 -11.05 0.88
CA PHE A 145 -5.89 -10.60 -0.32
C PHE A 145 -6.64 -10.97 -1.60
N THR A 146 -7.31 -12.12 -1.65
CA THR A 146 -8.11 -12.54 -2.81
C THR A 146 -9.33 -11.64 -2.99
N THR A 147 -10.09 -11.37 -1.93
CA THR A 147 -11.25 -10.47 -1.98
C THR A 147 -10.87 -9.01 -2.20
N PHE A 148 -9.84 -8.49 -1.53
CA PHE A 148 -9.36 -7.12 -1.73
C PHE A 148 -8.72 -6.92 -3.11
N ALA A 149 -7.91 -7.87 -3.59
CA ALA A 149 -7.37 -7.80 -4.96
C ALA A 149 -8.50 -7.90 -5.99
N LEU A 150 -9.48 -8.81 -5.84
CA LEU A 150 -10.62 -8.88 -6.75
C LEU A 150 -11.47 -7.61 -6.74
N GLN A 151 -11.72 -7.02 -5.57
CA GLN A 151 -12.48 -5.78 -5.44
C GLN A 151 -11.74 -4.55 -6.00
N ASN A 152 -10.41 -4.48 -5.84
CA ASN A 152 -9.61 -3.34 -6.28
C ASN A 152 -9.03 -3.48 -7.71
N VAL A 153 -8.96 -4.69 -8.28
CA VAL A 153 -8.61 -4.91 -9.69
C VAL A 153 -9.60 -4.18 -10.61
N GLY A 154 -10.89 -4.11 -10.25
CA GLY A 154 -11.87 -3.31 -10.97
C GLY A 154 -11.51 -1.84 -11.03
N VAL A 155 -11.07 -1.26 -9.90
CA VAL A 155 -10.65 0.14 -9.82
C VAL A 155 -9.35 0.38 -10.59
N ILE A 156 -8.37 -0.52 -10.47
CA ILE A 156 -7.10 -0.45 -11.21
C ILE A 156 -7.34 -0.56 -12.72
N LEU A 157 -8.22 -1.47 -13.16
CA LEU A 157 -8.60 -1.60 -14.58
C LEU A 157 -9.36 -0.37 -15.09
N VAL A 158 -10.22 0.23 -14.26
CA VAL A 158 -10.92 1.47 -14.62
C VAL A 158 -9.94 2.64 -14.72
N ILE A 159 -9.00 2.79 -13.78
CA ILE A 159 -7.97 3.83 -13.82
C ILE A 159 -7.03 3.60 -15.00
N ALA A 160 -6.57 2.38 -15.23
CA ALA A 160 -5.76 2.01 -16.39
C ALA A 160 -6.50 2.30 -17.70
N ARG A 161 -7.80 1.96 -17.77
CA ARG A 161 -8.66 2.26 -18.93
C ARG A 161 -8.85 3.76 -19.13
N LEU A 162 -9.04 4.55 -18.08
CA LEU A 162 -9.17 6.01 -18.16
C LEU A 162 -7.86 6.66 -18.62
N TYR A 163 -6.73 6.25 -18.05
CA TYR A 163 -5.41 6.69 -18.45
C TYR A 163 -5.06 6.32 -19.90
N TRP A 164 -5.44 5.12 -20.33
CA TRP A 164 -5.25 4.65 -21.71
C TRP A 164 -6.18 5.37 -22.70
N ARG A 165 -7.41 5.71 -22.27
CA ARG A 165 -8.39 6.44 -23.08
C ARG A 165 -7.96 7.88 -23.36
N GLU A 166 -7.38 8.57 -22.39
CA GLU A 166 -6.88 9.94 -22.56
C GLU A 166 -5.67 9.99 -23.52
N ASN A 167 -4.80 8.98 -23.51
CA ASN A 167 -3.60 8.97 -24.35
C ASN A 167 -3.81 8.48 -25.79
N LEU A 168 -4.93 7.82 -26.11
CA LEU A 168 -5.11 7.17 -27.43
C LEU A 168 -6.21 7.72 -28.32
N HIS A 169 -6.96 8.76 -27.92
CA HIS A 169 -8.03 9.36 -28.73
C HIS A 169 -8.94 8.33 -29.44
N LEU A 170 -9.17 7.16 -28.82
CA LEU A 170 -9.97 6.11 -29.42
C LEU A 170 -11.45 6.46 -29.24
N GLY A 171 -12.11 6.63 -30.39
CA GLY A 171 -13.47 7.10 -30.54
C GLY A 171 -14.52 6.28 -29.79
N THR A 172 -15.64 6.95 -29.57
CA THR A 172 -16.86 6.49 -28.91
C THR A 172 -17.41 5.17 -29.46
N VAL A 173 -17.72 4.21 -28.59
CA VAL A 173 -18.72 3.14 -28.86
C VAL A 173 -19.53 2.84 -27.59
N TYR A 174 -20.84 3.11 -27.73
CA TYR A 174 -22.07 2.65 -27.06
C TYR A 174 -22.12 2.17 -25.59
N ARG A 175 -23.05 2.82 -24.86
CA ARG A 175 -23.77 2.32 -23.67
C ARG A 175 -24.35 0.93 -23.98
N ASP A 176 -24.14 -0.02 -23.08
CA ASP A 176 -25.07 -1.08 -22.64
C ASP A 176 -24.32 -2.34 -22.18
N ILE A 177 -23.63 -2.24 -21.05
CA ILE A 177 -23.29 -3.44 -20.26
C ILE A 177 -23.65 -3.13 -18.80
N PRO A 178 -24.68 -3.78 -18.23
CA PRO A 178 -25.04 -3.58 -16.84
C PRO A 178 -23.95 -4.20 -15.96
N VAL A 179 -23.44 -3.39 -15.03
CA VAL A 179 -22.57 -3.84 -13.94
C VAL A 179 -23.42 -4.72 -13.03
N THR A 180 -23.16 -6.02 -13.02
CA THR A 180 -23.74 -6.96 -12.05
C THR A 180 -23.19 -6.64 -10.67
N VAL A 181 -23.99 -5.92 -9.88
CA VAL A 181 -23.85 -5.82 -8.43
C VAL A 181 -24.28 -7.19 -7.87
N THR A 182 -23.34 -8.00 -7.42
CA THR A 182 -23.64 -9.21 -6.64
C THR A 182 -24.20 -8.77 -5.29
N ARG A 183 -25.52 -8.62 -5.24
CA ARG A 183 -26.29 -8.52 -4.00
C ARG A 183 -26.69 -9.95 -3.65
N ASP A 184 -26.25 -10.45 -2.50
CA ASP A 184 -26.71 -11.73 -1.96
C ASP A 184 -28.23 -11.78 -1.94
N LEU A 185 -28.82 -12.71 -2.69
CA LEU A 185 -30.24 -13.03 -2.63
C LEU A 185 -30.38 -14.38 -1.92
N ALA A 186 -31.17 -14.38 -0.87
CA ALA A 186 -31.40 -15.53 0.00
C ALA A 186 -32.14 -16.65 -0.74
N ALA A 187 -31.84 -17.89 -0.35
CA ALA A 187 -32.09 -19.14 -1.10
C ALA A 187 -33.55 -19.63 -1.15
N HIS A 188 -34.55 -18.76 -1.17
CA HIS A 188 -35.96 -19.15 -1.12
C HIS A 188 -36.77 -18.15 -1.93
N ASP A 189 -37.01 -18.51 -3.20
CA ASP A 189 -38.14 -18.11 -4.04
C ASP A 189 -37.72 -18.21 -5.51
N VAL A 190 -37.70 -19.44 -6.04
CA VAL A 190 -37.78 -19.68 -7.48
C VAL A 190 -38.75 -20.84 -7.69
N GLU A 191 -40.03 -20.53 -7.81
CA GLU A 191 -40.99 -21.42 -8.48
C GLU A 191 -40.71 -21.34 -9.99
N VAL A 192 -40.44 -22.49 -10.61
CA VAL A 192 -40.21 -22.60 -12.06
C VAL A 192 -41.50 -23.08 -12.70
N GLU A 193 -42.17 -22.20 -13.45
CA GLU A 193 -43.22 -22.60 -14.40
C GLU A 193 -42.55 -23.22 -15.64
N ILE A 194 -42.86 -24.49 -15.91
CA ILE A 194 -42.39 -25.23 -17.08
C ILE A 194 -43.40 -24.99 -18.21
N ALA A 195 -42.94 -24.44 -19.33
CA ALA A 195 -43.66 -24.43 -20.61
C ALA A 195 -43.21 -25.61 -21.48
#